data_AF-A0A2S2CPE6-F1
#
_entry.id   AF-A0A2S2CPE6-F1
#
_cell.length_a   1.000
_cell.length_b   1.000
_cell.length_c   1.000
_cell.angle_alpha   90.00
_cell.angle_beta   90.00
_cell.angle_gamma   90.00
#
_symmetry.space_group_name_H-M   'P 1'
#
loop_
_entity.id
_entity.type
_entity.pdbx_description
1 polymer ?
#
loop_
_entity_poly.entity_id
_entity_poly.type
_entity_poly.pdbx_seq_one_letter_code
_entity_poly.pdbx_strand_id
1 'polypeptide(L)'
;MDDGFDLPGRSAPAPRCHLLRCCPRLKAAVLRLAAARGCDPSDIAGAALLLAPAALPDPGFPEAFETLVLRLPAGLEEGAARRALAAAVALADPSWRLVPRAELDRLEGAAESLAYRNKALTQALERVSFRPLDGQVTQVRDAAQLFGFVNEWCFDEDRVVKRFRELAPVYHPDTGVVACRERMAQLIEARNLLIRHVRTAYSSGAWVGRRPPSREGSREG
;
A
#
# COMPACT_ATOMS: atom_id res chain seq x y z
N MET A 1 -56.31 19.44 35.31
CA MET A 1 -56.00 20.13 34.04
C MET A 1 -54.80 19.38 33.49
N ASP A 2 -55.09 18.29 32.79
CA ASP A 2 -54.11 17.49 32.06
C ASP A 2 -54.17 17.96 30.61
N ASP A 3 -53.25 18.82 30.21
CA ASP A 3 -53.07 19.20 28.81
C ASP A 3 -52.22 18.12 28.13
N GLY A 4 -52.91 17.12 27.60
CA GLY A 4 -52.33 16.12 26.71
C GLY A 4 -51.92 16.76 25.39
N PHE A 5 -50.62 16.93 25.20
CA PHE A 5 -50.01 17.35 23.94
C PHE A 5 -50.04 16.18 22.95
N ASP A 6 -51.13 16.06 22.21
CA ASP A 6 -51.28 15.06 21.15
C ASP A 6 -50.54 15.54 19.90
N LEU A 7 -49.28 15.10 19.73
CA LEU A 7 -48.54 15.33 18.49
C LEU A 7 -49.16 14.44 17.40
N PRO A 8 -49.53 14.99 16.23
CA PRO A 8 -50.07 14.17 15.15
C PRO A 8 -48.99 13.19 14.69
N GLY A 9 -49.19 11.91 15.04
CA GLY A 9 -48.38 10.81 14.58
C GLY A 9 -48.43 10.74 13.06
N ARG A 10 -47.39 11.23 12.39
CA ARG A 10 -47.13 10.86 11.00
C ARG A 10 -46.94 9.34 10.98
N SER A 11 -47.99 8.61 10.61
CA SER A 11 -47.89 7.20 10.26
C SER A 11 -46.75 7.06 9.25
N ALA A 12 -45.74 6.26 9.57
CA ALA A 12 -44.73 5.88 8.59
C ALA A 12 -45.46 5.28 7.36
N PRO A 13 -45.04 5.62 6.13
CA PRO A 13 -45.66 5.06 4.94
C PRO A 13 -45.55 3.53 4.98
N ALA A 14 -46.67 2.83 4.76
CA ALA A 14 -46.71 1.38 4.76
C ALA A 14 -45.66 0.81 3.77
N PRO A 15 -44.92 -0.25 4.15
CA PRO A 15 -43.92 -0.85 3.27
C PRO A 15 -44.59 -1.38 2.00
N ARG A 16 -44.04 -1.04 0.84
CA ARG A 16 -44.51 -1.52 -0.46
C ARG A 16 -43.50 -2.48 -1.05
N CYS A 17 -43.97 -3.33 -1.96
CA CYS A 17 -43.11 -4.19 -2.76
C CYS A 17 -42.39 -3.33 -3.81
N HIS A 18 -41.06 -3.27 -3.74
CA HIS A 18 -40.17 -2.59 -4.67
C HIS A 18 -39.41 -3.62 -5.51
N LEU A 19 -39.39 -3.43 -6.82
CA LEU A 19 -38.60 -4.21 -7.75
C LEU A 19 -37.31 -3.44 -8.06
N LEU A 20 -36.23 -3.79 -7.37
CA LEU A 20 -34.93 -3.14 -7.52
C LEU A 20 -34.15 -3.79 -8.67
N ARG A 21 -33.84 -3.03 -9.71
CA ARG A 21 -32.92 -3.44 -10.78
C ARG A 21 -31.49 -3.19 -10.34
N CYS A 22 -30.67 -4.21 -10.40
CA CYS A 22 -29.28 -4.16 -9.98
C CYS A 22 -28.42 -5.13 -10.80
N CYS A 23 -27.10 -5.01 -10.68
CA CYS A 23 -26.20 -5.98 -11.30
C CYS A 23 -26.33 -7.37 -10.62
N PRO A 24 -26.16 -8.48 -11.37
CA PRO A 24 -26.23 -9.84 -10.81
C PRO A 24 -25.29 -10.06 -9.61
N ARG A 25 -24.10 -9.44 -9.65
CA ARG A 25 -23.11 -9.52 -8.56
C ARG A 25 -23.64 -8.92 -7.27
N LEU A 26 -24.31 -7.78 -7.32
CA LEU A 26 -24.89 -7.13 -6.15
C LEU A 26 -26.02 -7.98 -5.57
N LYS A 27 -26.95 -8.45 -6.42
CA LYS A 27 -28.04 -9.34 -5.99
C LYS A 27 -27.51 -10.59 -5.29
N ALA A 28 -26.55 -11.29 -5.90
CA ALA A 28 -25.95 -12.49 -5.31
C ALA A 28 -25.25 -12.19 -3.97
N ALA A 29 -24.56 -11.05 -3.86
CA ALA A 29 -23.90 -10.64 -2.62
C ALA A 29 -24.91 -10.31 -1.50
N VAL A 30 -25.99 -9.58 -1.83
CA VAL A 30 -27.06 -9.25 -0.87
C VAL A 30 -27.78 -10.51 -0.39
N LEU A 31 -28.12 -11.43 -1.30
CA LEU A 31 -28.76 -12.70 -0.92
C LEU A 31 -27.85 -13.57 -0.04
N ARG A 32 -26.54 -13.60 -0.34
CA ARG A 32 -25.56 -14.30 0.50
C ARG A 32 -25.44 -13.67 1.88
N LEU A 33 -25.41 -12.34 1.94
CA LEU A 33 -25.36 -11.60 3.19
C LEU A 33 -26.62 -11.84 4.03
N ALA A 34 -27.80 -11.79 3.41
CA ALA A 34 -29.09 -12.11 4.02
C ALA A 34 -29.09 -13.53 4.61
N ALA A 35 -28.66 -14.51 3.82
CA ALA A 35 -28.53 -15.90 4.28
C ALA A 35 -27.55 -16.05 5.45
N ALA A 36 -26.38 -15.39 5.39
CA ALA A 36 -25.38 -15.44 6.45
C ALA A 36 -25.84 -14.78 7.76
N ARG A 37 -26.74 -13.80 7.68
CA ARG A 37 -27.30 -13.07 8.84
C ARG A 37 -28.67 -13.59 9.29
N GLY A 38 -29.27 -14.52 8.56
CA GLY A 38 -30.60 -15.07 8.86
C GLY A 38 -31.73 -14.05 8.76
N CYS A 39 -31.63 -13.06 7.87
CA CYS A 39 -32.63 -11.99 7.70
C CYS A 39 -33.12 -11.83 6.25
N ASP A 40 -34.19 -11.07 6.04
CA ASP A 40 -34.70 -10.76 4.70
C ASP A 40 -33.83 -9.66 4.04
N PRO A 41 -33.58 -9.72 2.71
CA PRO A 41 -32.90 -8.64 1.99
C PRO A 41 -33.52 -7.25 2.22
N SER A 42 -34.82 -7.18 2.48
CA SER A 42 -35.55 -5.96 2.84
C SER A 42 -35.10 -5.38 4.18
N ASP A 43 -34.80 -6.23 5.16
CA ASP A 43 -34.32 -5.81 6.49
C ASP A 43 -32.92 -5.19 6.36
N ILE A 44 -32.05 -5.81 5.55
CA ILE A 44 -30.72 -5.27 5.23
C ILE A 44 -30.86 -3.92 4.53
N ALA A 45 -31.71 -3.83 3.50
CA ALA A 45 -31.93 -2.59 2.77
C ALA A 45 -32.46 -1.48 3.69
N GLY A 46 -33.43 -1.79 4.56
CA GLY A 46 -33.98 -0.86 5.53
C GLY A 46 -32.93 -0.34 6.51
N ALA A 47 -32.14 -1.24 7.13
CA ALA A 47 -31.06 -0.85 8.03
C ALA A 47 -29.97 -0.04 7.31
N ALA A 48 -29.62 -0.42 6.09
CA ALA A 48 -28.59 0.25 5.31
C ALA A 48 -29.00 1.66 4.87
N LEU A 49 -30.29 1.90 4.61
CA LEU A 49 -30.80 3.24 4.28
C LEU A 49 -30.61 4.25 5.42
N LEU A 50 -30.55 3.79 6.67
CA LEU A 50 -30.27 4.66 7.82
C LEU A 50 -28.79 5.08 7.91
N LEU A 51 -27.89 4.26 7.37
CA LEU A 51 -26.44 4.43 7.50
C LEU A 51 -25.80 4.99 6.22
N ALA A 52 -26.38 4.72 5.05
CA ALA A 52 -25.78 5.05 3.77
C ALA A 52 -25.92 6.55 3.48
N PRO A 53 -24.81 7.29 3.29
CA PRO A 53 -24.88 8.69 2.91
C PRO A 53 -25.44 8.83 1.49
N ALA A 54 -26.22 9.88 1.25
CA ALA A 54 -26.80 10.15 -0.08
C ALA A 54 -25.72 10.34 -1.17
N ALA A 55 -24.52 10.76 -0.77
CA ALA A 55 -23.37 11.00 -1.65
C ALA A 55 -22.58 9.74 -2.04
N LEU A 56 -22.94 8.55 -1.52
CA LEU A 56 -22.29 7.31 -1.93
C LEU A 56 -22.43 7.13 -3.46
N PRO A 57 -21.42 6.61 -4.18
CA PRO A 57 -21.60 6.28 -5.60
C PRO A 57 -22.66 5.19 -5.77
N ASP A 58 -23.61 5.39 -6.69
CA ASP A 58 -24.54 4.33 -7.08
C ASP A 58 -23.78 3.35 -7.98
N PRO A 59 -23.71 2.04 -7.63
CA PRO A 59 -23.13 1.04 -8.53
C PRO A 59 -23.89 0.93 -9.86
N GLY A 60 -25.06 1.55 -9.97
CA GLY A 60 -25.87 1.59 -11.17
C GLY A 60 -26.48 0.23 -11.50
N PHE A 61 -27.01 0.11 -12.71
CA PHE A 61 -27.43 -1.15 -13.28
C PHE A 61 -26.72 -1.35 -14.64
N PRO A 62 -26.16 -2.54 -14.93
CA PRO A 62 -25.56 -2.83 -16.23
C PRO A 62 -26.65 -3.03 -17.29
N GLU A 63 -26.28 -3.09 -18.57
CA GLU A 63 -27.19 -3.49 -19.66
C GLU A 63 -27.87 -4.84 -19.37
N ALA A 64 -27.12 -5.77 -18.77
CA ALA A 64 -27.65 -6.98 -18.14
C ALA A 64 -27.91 -6.72 -16.64
N PHE A 65 -29.20 -6.67 -16.26
CA PHE A 65 -29.63 -6.47 -14.89
C PHE A 65 -30.51 -7.62 -14.39
N GLU A 66 -30.56 -7.78 -13.08
CA GLU A 66 -31.51 -8.65 -12.40
C GLU A 66 -32.39 -7.85 -11.44
N THR A 67 -33.58 -8.40 -11.17
CA THR A 67 -34.52 -7.83 -10.22
C THR A 67 -34.35 -8.49 -8.85
N LEU A 68 -34.24 -7.65 -7.82
CA LEU A 68 -34.34 -8.02 -6.41
C LEU A 68 -35.64 -7.44 -5.85
N VAL A 69 -36.45 -8.27 -5.21
CA VAL A 69 -37.73 -7.87 -4.62
C VAL A 69 -37.49 -7.44 -3.17
N LEU A 70 -37.88 -6.22 -2.81
CA LEU A 70 -37.66 -5.64 -1.49
C LEU A 70 -38.95 -5.05 -0.93
N ARG A 71 -39.12 -5.05 0.39
CA ARG A 71 -40.22 -4.35 1.10
C ARG A 71 -39.67 -3.11 1.78
N LEU A 72 -39.85 -1.95 1.15
CA LEU A 72 -39.26 -0.68 1.59
C LEU A 72 -40.31 0.44 1.72
N PRO A 73 -40.00 1.53 2.43
CA PRO A 73 -40.88 2.71 2.49
C PRO A 73 -41.19 3.26 1.10
N ALA A 74 -42.44 3.66 0.89
CA ALA A 74 -42.88 4.24 -0.38
C ALA A 74 -42.14 5.54 -0.72
N GLY A 75 -41.90 5.79 -2.01
CA GLY A 75 -41.23 7.01 -2.50
C GLY A 75 -39.70 6.97 -2.46
N LEU A 76 -39.11 5.80 -2.19
CA LEU A 76 -37.66 5.63 -2.22
C LEU A 76 -37.12 5.55 -3.65
N GLU A 77 -36.12 6.37 -3.94
CA GLU A 77 -35.37 6.33 -5.19
C GLU A 77 -34.62 5.01 -5.35
N GLU A 78 -34.71 4.41 -6.54
CA GLU A 78 -34.11 3.11 -6.83
C GLU A 78 -32.57 3.14 -6.65
N GLY A 79 -31.93 4.23 -7.04
CA GLY A 79 -30.50 4.45 -6.82
C GLY A 79 -30.13 4.55 -5.33
N ALA A 80 -31.01 5.08 -4.48
CA ALA A 80 -30.78 5.12 -3.04
C ALA A 80 -30.79 3.71 -2.43
N ALA A 81 -31.71 2.85 -2.87
CA ALA A 81 -31.75 1.45 -2.46
C ALA A 81 -30.50 0.67 -2.91
N ARG A 82 -30.02 0.88 -4.15
CA ARG A 82 -28.77 0.27 -4.64
C ARG A 82 -27.56 0.71 -3.84
N ARG A 83 -27.40 2.01 -3.59
CA ARG A 83 -26.32 2.55 -2.76
C ARG A 83 -26.31 1.96 -1.36
N ALA A 84 -27.48 1.92 -0.71
CA ALA A 84 -27.62 1.38 0.62
C ALA A 84 -27.19 -0.10 0.67
N LEU A 85 -27.71 -0.93 -0.25
CA LEU A 85 -27.31 -2.33 -0.32
C LEU A 85 -25.83 -2.53 -0.64
N ALA A 86 -25.26 -1.70 -1.52
CA ALA A 86 -23.82 -1.76 -1.80
C ALA A 86 -22.99 -1.41 -0.56
N ALA A 87 -23.38 -0.40 0.21
CA ALA A 87 -22.73 -0.06 1.48
C ALA A 87 -22.87 -1.21 2.50
N ALA A 88 -24.04 -1.84 2.61
CA ALA A 88 -24.24 -2.97 3.51
C ALA A 88 -23.35 -4.16 3.17
N VAL A 89 -23.22 -4.47 1.87
CA VAL A 89 -22.33 -5.53 1.38
C VAL A 89 -20.87 -5.18 1.67
N ALA A 90 -20.45 -3.92 1.45
CA ALA A 90 -19.10 -3.47 1.77
C ALA A 90 -18.82 -3.58 3.28
N LEU A 91 -19.76 -3.16 4.13
CA LEU A 91 -19.62 -3.24 5.59
C LEU A 91 -19.66 -4.66 6.15
N ALA A 92 -20.14 -5.63 5.37
CA ALA A 92 -20.07 -7.04 5.75
C ALA A 92 -18.68 -7.64 5.53
N ASP A 93 -17.83 -7.01 4.72
CA ASP A 93 -16.44 -7.40 4.54
C ASP A 93 -15.61 -6.88 5.73
N PRO A 94 -14.92 -7.78 6.49
CA PRO A 94 -14.16 -7.38 7.67
C PRO A 94 -12.96 -6.46 7.37
N SER A 95 -12.56 -6.33 6.11
CA SER A 95 -11.55 -5.35 5.69
C SER A 95 -12.07 -3.91 5.72
N TRP A 96 -13.38 -3.71 5.71
CA TRP A 96 -14.01 -2.40 5.79
C TRP A 96 -14.41 -2.08 7.22
N ARG A 97 -14.11 -0.86 7.66
CA ARG A 97 -14.49 -0.35 8.98
C ARG A 97 -15.06 1.06 8.87
N LEU A 98 -16.12 1.33 9.63
CA LEU A 98 -16.61 2.69 9.82
C LEU A 98 -15.68 3.41 10.79
N VAL A 99 -15.19 4.57 10.37
CA VAL A 99 -14.37 5.45 11.22
C VAL A 99 -15.04 6.82 11.31
N PRO A 100 -14.92 7.52 12.45
CA PRO A 100 -15.37 8.90 12.56
C PRO A 100 -14.66 9.79 11.55
N ARG A 101 -15.35 10.82 11.04
CA ARG A 101 -14.76 11.77 10.07
C ARG A 101 -13.46 12.41 10.57
N ALA A 102 -13.39 12.77 11.86
CA ALA A 102 -12.17 13.31 12.45
C ALA A 102 -10.99 12.33 12.46
N GLU A 103 -11.24 11.01 12.46
CA GLU A 103 -10.17 10.02 12.29
C GLU A 103 -9.72 9.93 10.83
N LEU A 104 -10.66 9.99 9.87
CA LEU A 104 -10.32 10.07 8.45
C LEU A 104 -9.43 11.28 8.16
N ASP A 105 -9.84 12.48 8.59
CA ASP A 105 -9.08 13.72 8.39
C ASP A 105 -7.66 13.61 8.97
N ARG A 106 -7.51 12.95 10.13
CA ARG A 106 -6.20 12.70 10.77
C ARG A 106 -5.35 11.73 9.94
N LEU A 107 -5.94 10.66 9.43
CA LEU A 107 -5.24 9.66 8.62
C LEU A 107 -4.79 10.27 7.28
N GLU A 108 -5.64 11.08 6.65
CA GLU A 108 -5.31 11.82 5.43
C GLU A 108 -4.15 12.79 5.69
N GLY A 109 -4.22 13.61 6.75
CA GLY A 109 -3.12 14.51 7.11
C GLY A 109 -1.81 13.77 7.44
N ALA A 110 -1.88 12.60 8.09
CA ALA A 110 -0.70 11.77 8.33
C ALA A 110 -0.12 11.21 7.04
N ALA A 111 -0.96 10.75 6.10
CA ALA A 111 -0.54 10.26 4.80
C ALA A 111 0.14 11.37 3.96
N GLU A 112 -0.43 12.57 3.95
CA GLU A 112 0.18 13.74 3.30
C GLU A 112 1.53 14.10 3.91
N SER A 113 1.63 14.09 5.25
CA SER A 113 2.89 14.36 5.96
C SER A 113 3.97 13.32 5.61
N LEU A 114 3.60 12.04 5.57
CA LEU A 114 4.50 10.96 5.19
C LEU A 114 4.93 11.08 3.72
N ALA A 115 4.01 11.41 2.81
CA ALA A 115 4.31 11.63 1.41
C ALA A 115 5.30 12.79 1.23
N TYR A 116 5.09 13.90 1.94
CA TYR A 116 6.01 15.04 1.93
C TYR A 116 7.40 14.67 2.46
N ARG A 117 7.47 13.98 3.60
CA ARG A 117 8.75 13.54 4.20
C ARG A 117 9.50 12.57 3.29
N ASN A 118 8.80 11.59 2.69
CA ASN A 118 9.42 10.67 1.74
C ASN A 118 9.99 11.42 0.54
N LYS A 119 9.25 12.39 -0.02
CA LYS A 119 9.75 13.24 -1.11
C LYS A 119 11.00 14.03 -0.70
N ALA A 120 11.00 14.64 0.49
CA ALA A 120 12.15 15.38 0.99
C ALA A 120 13.37 14.49 1.21
N LEU A 121 13.17 13.27 1.73
CA LEU A 121 14.23 12.26 1.90
C LEU A 121 14.79 11.79 0.56
N THR A 122 13.93 11.50 -0.43
CA THR A 122 14.38 11.16 -1.79
C THR A 122 15.24 12.26 -2.39
N GLN A 123 14.81 13.52 -2.28
CA GLN A 123 15.58 14.66 -2.77
C GLN A 123 16.91 14.86 -2.02
N ALA A 124 16.93 14.63 -0.71
CA ALA A 124 18.17 14.67 0.06
C ALA A 124 19.11 13.54 -0.37
N LEU A 125 18.58 12.32 -0.55
CA LEU A 125 19.32 11.15 -0.99
C LEU A 125 19.90 11.35 -2.40
N GLU A 126 19.15 11.93 -3.32
CA GLU A 126 19.62 12.30 -4.67
C GLU A 126 20.85 13.22 -4.64
N ARG A 127 20.90 14.17 -3.71
CA ARG A 127 22.01 15.13 -3.57
C ARG A 127 23.27 14.52 -2.99
N VAL A 128 23.13 13.54 -2.08
CA VAL A 128 24.28 12.86 -1.45
C VAL A 128 24.72 11.62 -2.22
N SER A 129 23.87 11.11 -3.10
CA SER A 129 24.18 10.01 -4.02
C SER A 129 25.31 10.43 -4.96
N PHE A 130 26.19 9.49 -5.28
CA PHE A 130 27.30 9.77 -6.18
C PHE A 130 26.81 10.26 -7.54
N ARG A 131 27.62 11.08 -8.20
CA ARG A 131 27.40 11.48 -9.59
C ARG A 131 28.09 10.47 -10.49
N PRO A 132 27.38 9.92 -11.50
CA PRO A 132 28.03 9.08 -12.49
C PRO A 132 29.24 9.77 -13.09
N LEU A 133 30.30 9.00 -13.32
CA LEU A 133 31.48 9.46 -14.03
C LEU A 133 31.18 9.56 -15.53
N ASP A 134 31.92 10.41 -16.25
CA ASP A 134 31.85 10.43 -17.70
C ASP A 134 32.47 9.15 -18.26
N GLY A 135 31.64 8.21 -18.71
CA GLY A 135 32.07 6.93 -19.26
C GLY A 135 32.14 5.79 -18.23
N GLN A 136 33.14 4.91 -18.37
CA GLN A 136 33.24 3.67 -17.56
C GLN A 136 34.14 3.81 -16.34
N VAL A 137 33.84 3.02 -15.31
CA VAL A 137 34.67 2.95 -14.09
C VAL A 137 35.93 2.11 -14.37
N THR A 138 37.08 2.77 -14.57
CA THR A 138 38.34 2.09 -14.89
C THR A 138 39.35 2.04 -13.73
N GLN A 139 39.29 3.00 -12.80
CA GLN A 139 40.24 3.11 -11.70
C GLN A 139 39.69 2.51 -10.40
N VAL A 140 40.54 1.78 -9.67
CA VAL A 140 40.18 1.14 -8.38
C VAL A 140 39.82 2.20 -7.35
N ARG A 141 40.52 3.34 -7.36
CA ARG A 141 40.24 4.49 -6.49
C ARG A 141 38.81 5.02 -6.69
N ASP A 142 38.40 5.23 -7.94
CA ASP A 142 37.06 5.75 -8.26
C ASP A 142 35.99 4.74 -7.86
N ALA A 143 36.21 3.46 -8.12
CA ALA A 143 35.32 2.38 -7.67
C ALA A 143 35.20 2.31 -6.13
N ALA A 144 36.31 2.50 -5.41
CA ALA A 144 36.31 2.52 -3.95
C ALA A 144 35.52 3.72 -3.41
N GLN A 145 35.70 4.90 -4.02
CA GLN A 145 34.97 6.10 -3.67
C GLN A 145 33.46 5.99 -3.97
N LEU A 146 33.08 5.40 -5.11
CA LEU A 146 31.69 5.09 -5.47
C LEU A 146 30.98 4.22 -4.42
N PHE A 147 31.71 3.28 -3.82
CA PHE A 147 31.24 2.42 -2.74
C PHE A 147 31.32 3.05 -1.35
N GLY A 148 31.86 4.28 -1.22
CA GLY A 148 32.06 4.97 0.04
C GLY A 148 33.18 4.38 0.90
N PHE A 149 34.14 3.66 0.30
CA PHE A 149 35.35 3.24 1.01
C PHE A 149 36.35 4.39 1.11
N VAL A 150 37.16 4.38 2.18
CA VAL A 150 38.12 5.46 2.46
C VAL A 150 39.29 5.47 1.46
N ASN A 151 39.74 4.29 1.02
CA ASN A 151 40.80 4.11 0.03
C ASN A 151 40.73 2.69 -0.57
N GLU A 152 41.56 2.44 -1.60
CA GLU A 152 41.67 1.16 -2.32
C GLU A 152 42.19 -0.03 -1.48
N TRP A 153 42.65 0.21 -0.25
CA TRP A 153 43.22 -0.81 0.64
C TRP A 153 42.28 -1.23 1.78
N CYS A 154 41.11 -0.59 1.93
CA CYS A 154 40.22 -0.72 3.10
C CYS A 154 39.00 -1.64 2.89
N PHE A 155 39.08 -2.65 2.04
CA PHE A 155 38.00 -3.61 1.80
C PHE A 155 38.50 -5.00 1.43
N ASP A 156 37.63 -5.99 1.67
CA ASP A 156 37.75 -7.37 1.21
C ASP A 156 36.56 -7.70 0.30
N GLU A 157 36.55 -8.90 -0.28
CA GLU A 157 35.49 -9.32 -1.20
C GLU A 157 34.10 -9.31 -0.52
N ASP A 158 34.01 -9.74 0.73
CA ASP A 158 32.76 -9.80 1.50
C ASP A 158 32.17 -8.40 1.74
N ARG A 159 33.02 -7.41 2.09
CA ARG A 159 32.60 -6.02 2.26
C ARG A 159 32.10 -5.41 0.96
N VAL A 160 32.75 -5.68 -0.17
CA VAL A 160 32.32 -5.19 -1.49
C VAL A 160 30.95 -5.79 -1.84
N VAL A 161 30.78 -7.10 -1.67
CA VAL A 161 29.49 -7.76 -1.95
C VAL A 161 28.38 -7.25 -1.02
N LYS A 162 28.67 -7.06 0.27
CA LYS A 162 27.71 -6.50 1.23
C LYS A 162 27.28 -5.09 0.83
N ARG A 163 28.24 -4.20 0.54
CA ARG A 163 27.95 -2.82 0.11
C ARG A 163 27.16 -2.76 -1.19
N PHE A 164 27.48 -3.64 -2.14
CA PHE A 164 26.69 -3.73 -3.38
C PHE A 164 25.24 -4.10 -3.09
N ARG A 165 24.98 -5.07 -2.21
CA ARG A 165 23.62 -5.46 -1.81
C ARG A 165 22.85 -4.34 -1.11
N GLU A 166 23.54 -3.46 -0.38
CA GLU A 166 22.93 -2.28 0.26
C GLU A 166 22.59 -1.19 -0.77
N LEU A 167 23.46 -0.94 -1.75
CA LEU A 167 23.32 0.15 -2.72
C LEU A 167 22.45 -0.22 -3.94
N ALA A 168 22.46 -1.48 -4.38
CA ALA A 168 21.73 -1.90 -5.58
C ALA A 168 20.21 -1.61 -5.51
N PRO A 169 19.51 -1.86 -4.39
CA PRO A 169 18.09 -1.49 -4.28
C PRO A 169 17.84 0.02 -4.30
N VAL A 170 18.82 0.86 -3.95
CA VAL A 170 18.68 2.33 -3.98
C VAL A 170 18.72 2.84 -5.43
N TYR A 171 19.61 2.30 -6.25
CA TYR A 171 19.87 2.78 -7.62
C TYR A 171 19.18 1.98 -8.72
N HIS A 172 18.49 0.88 -8.37
CA HIS A 172 17.80 0.03 -9.34
C HIS A 172 16.88 0.85 -10.25
N PRO A 173 16.94 0.69 -11.58
CA PRO A 173 16.23 1.58 -12.51
C PRO A 173 14.71 1.49 -12.43
N ASP A 174 14.16 0.36 -11.97
CA ASP A 174 12.71 0.15 -11.97
C ASP A 174 12.07 0.29 -10.58
N THR A 175 12.87 0.16 -9.51
CA THR A 175 12.37 0.02 -8.13
C THR A 175 13.12 0.87 -7.12
N GLY A 176 14.20 1.52 -7.53
CA GLY A 176 15.07 2.27 -6.63
C GLY A 176 14.52 3.62 -6.23
N VAL A 177 14.77 4.01 -4.99
CA VAL A 177 14.42 5.34 -4.46
C VAL A 177 15.14 6.45 -5.23
N VAL A 178 16.36 6.16 -5.72
CA VAL A 178 17.14 7.03 -6.60
C VAL A 178 17.44 6.28 -7.90
N ALA A 179 16.37 5.82 -8.56
CA ALA A 179 16.45 5.03 -9.78
C ALA A 179 17.27 5.73 -10.87
N CYS A 180 18.34 5.09 -11.33
CA CYS A 180 19.18 5.61 -12.41
C CYS A 180 19.96 4.47 -13.07
N ARG A 181 19.68 4.22 -14.37
CA ARG A 181 20.33 3.16 -15.16
C ARG A 181 21.84 3.31 -15.18
N GLU A 182 22.32 4.54 -15.32
CA GLU A 182 23.75 4.84 -15.39
C GLU A 182 24.47 4.60 -14.04
N ARG A 183 23.90 5.06 -12.93
CA ARG A 183 24.41 4.75 -11.59
C ARG A 183 24.46 3.24 -11.34
N MET A 184 23.42 2.51 -11.74
CA MET A 184 23.39 1.06 -11.56
C MET A 184 24.47 0.36 -12.41
N ALA A 185 24.65 0.79 -13.67
CA ALA A 185 25.70 0.25 -14.54
C ALA A 185 27.09 0.49 -13.93
N GLN A 186 27.40 1.71 -13.52
CA GLN A 186 28.69 2.03 -12.90
C GLN A 186 28.89 1.35 -11.55
N LEU A 187 27.82 1.10 -10.78
CA LEU A 187 27.90 0.32 -9.54
C LEU A 187 28.30 -1.14 -9.82
N ILE A 188 27.78 -1.74 -10.90
CA ILE A 188 28.15 -3.09 -11.34
C ILE A 188 29.60 -3.12 -11.82
N GLU A 189 30.01 -2.15 -12.64
CA GLU A 189 31.39 -2.00 -13.11
C GLU A 189 32.37 -1.88 -11.94
N ALA A 190 32.10 -0.95 -11.01
CA ALA A 190 32.89 -0.73 -9.81
C ALA A 190 33.00 -2.00 -8.97
N ARG A 191 31.90 -2.72 -8.72
CA ARG A 191 31.92 -4.00 -7.99
C ARG A 191 32.90 -4.99 -8.64
N ASN A 192 32.78 -5.19 -9.94
CA ASN A 192 33.61 -6.16 -10.67
C ASN A 192 35.09 -5.79 -10.63
N LEU A 193 35.40 -4.49 -10.73
CA LEU A 193 36.75 -3.95 -10.63
C LEU A 193 37.34 -4.19 -9.22
N LEU A 194 36.59 -3.90 -8.16
CA LEU A 194 37.03 -4.07 -6.78
C LEU A 194 37.26 -5.54 -6.43
N ILE A 195 36.36 -6.45 -6.82
CA ILE A 195 36.53 -7.90 -6.60
C ILE A 195 37.78 -8.41 -7.33
N ARG A 196 37.99 -7.98 -8.58
CA ARG A 196 39.20 -8.34 -9.33
C ARG A 196 40.44 -7.82 -8.61
N HIS A 197 40.43 -6.57 -8.14
CA HIS A 197 41.55 -5.98 -7.41
C HIS A 197 41.88 -6.77 -6.15
N VAL A 198 40.89 -7.11 -5.31
CA VAL A 198 41.09 -7.93 -4.11
C VAL A 198 41.67 -9.29 -4.50
N ARG A 199 41.11 -9.97 -5.50
CA ARG A 199 41.65 -11.27 -5.91
C ARG A 199 43.08 -11.15 -6.41
N THR A 200 43.41 -10.17 -7.25
CA THR A 200 44.80 -10.01 -7.73
C THR A 200 45.76 -9.62 -6.62
N ALA A 201 45.45 -8.59 -5.83
CA ALA A 201 46.34 -8.07 -4.79
C ALA A 201 46.58 -9.08 -3.65
N TYR A 202 45.59 -9.89 -3.32
CA TYR A 202 45.71 -10.89 -2.25
C TYR A 202 46.18 -12.27 -2.75
N SER A 203 46.13 -12.54 -4.06
CA SER A 203 46.72 -13.77 -4.66
C SER A 203 48.21 -13.65 -4.95
N SER A 204 48.72 -12.44 -5.21
CA SER A 204 50.10 -12.23 -5.69
C SER A 204 51.11 -11.76 -4.64
N GLY A 205 50.74 -11.56 -3.37
CA GLY A 205 51.73 -11.23 -2.34
C GLY A 205 51.22 -11.04 -0.91
N ALA A 206 51.82 -11.77 0.03
CA ALA A 206 52.02 -11.45 1.45
C ALA A 206 50.80 -11.22 2.39
N TRP A 207 49.55 -11.11 1.93
CA TRP A 207 48.39 -10.81 2.80
C TRP A 207 47.54 -12.01 3.24
N VAL A 208 47.97 -13.25 2.96
CA VAL A 208 47.27 -14.48 3.39
C VAL A 208 47.21 -14.64 4.92
N GLY A 209 48.03 -13.89 5.67
CA GLY A 209 48.14 -14.00 7.13
C GLY A 209 47.19 -13.16 7.99
N ARG A 210 46.32 -12.31 7.43
CA ARG A 210 45.39 -11.45 8.21
C ARG A 210 43.93 -11.70 7.86
N ARG A 211 43.50 -12.96 7.97
CA ARG A 211 42.09 -13.27 8.18
C ARG A 211 41.78 -12.91 9.65
N PRO A 212 40.88 -11.96 9.96
CA PRO A 212 40.47 -11.75 11.35
C PRO A 212 39.84 -13.06 11.85
N PRO A 213 40.13 -13.51 13.08
CA PRO A 213 39.54 -14.73 13.60
C PRO A 213 38.02 -14.59 13.59
N SER A 214 37.35 -15.60 13.03
CA SER A 214 35.91 -15.79 13.21
C SER A 214 35.64 -15.73 14.71
N ARG A 215 34.72 -14.85 15.12
CA ARG A 215 34.16 -14.89 16.47
C ARG A 215 33.28 -16.13 16.57
N GLU A 216 33.91 -17.29 16.73
CA GLU A 216 33.25 -18.49 17.24
C GLU A 216 32.95 -18.21 18.71
N GLY A 217 31.68 -18.06 19.04
CA GLY A 217 31.24 -17.81 20.40
C GLY A 217 31.48 -19.05 21.26
N SER A 218 32.46 -18.95 22.17
CA SER A 218 32.52 -19.76 23.37
C SER A 218 31.23 -19.57 24.16
N ARG A 219 30.33 -20.54 24.06
CA ARG A 219 29.43 -20.90 25.17
C ARG A 219 30.10 -22.06 25.89
N GLU A 220 30.61 -21.79 27.07
CA GLU A 220 30.61 -22.69 28.24
C GLU A 220 31.32 -21.98 29.39
N GLY A 221 30.62 -21.92 30.53
CA GLY A 221 30.93 -21.13 31.72
C GLY A 221 29.63 -20.76 32.43
#